data_AF-A0A1N6DF53-F1
#
_entry.id   AF-A0A1N6DF53-F1
#
_cell.length_a   1.000
_cell.length_b   1.000
_cell.length_c   1.000
_cell.angle_alpha   90.00
_cell.angle_beta   90.00
_cell.angle_gamma   90.00
#
_symmetry.space_group_name_H-M   'P 1'
#
loop_
_entity.id
_entity.type
_entity.pdbx_description
1 polymer ?
#
loop_
_entity_poly.entity_id
_entity_poly.type
_entity_poly.pdbx_seq_one_letter_code
_entity_poly.pdbx_strand_id
1 'polypeptide(L)'
;MAKQTGPIKISGTVGNICFYKTKDGYYARLKSSLTGKRVKKDPRFKRTMEYAGMLVAASRLASRCYGSLPEEERVHAVYRKMTGMAMQMLKMGMEAEDIAIHLRGVYKEEEKIAVARPRMYVDPNGTLIFCLSCSKTDTVRLKTGQSSHQYPLIINAVTTGIPFVPD
;
A
#
# COMPACT_ATOMS: atom_id res chain seq x y z
N MET A 1 -22.49 21.03 -9.76
CA MET A 1 -21.52 21.55 -10.77
C MET A 1 -22.26 21.81 -12.06
N ALA A 2 -21.89 22.86 -12.82
CA ALA A 2 -22.54 23.17 -14.09
C ALA A 2 -22.25 22.07 -15.12
N LYS A 3 -23.29 21.52 -15.73
CA LYS A 3 -23.19 20.51 -16.79
C LYS A 3 -23.10 21.21 -18.14
N GLN A 4 -22.28 20.70 -19.05
CA GLN A 4 -22.26 21.18 -20.44
C GLN A 4 -23.44 20.56 -21.19
N THR A 5 -24.45 21.36 -21.49
CA THR A 5 -25.56 20.99 -22.39
C THR A 5 -25.29 21.56 -23.78
N GLY A 6 -25.49 20.75 -24.83
CA GLY A 6 -25.16 21.10 -26.21
C GLY A 6 -24.46 19.96 -26.97
N PRO A 7 -24.50 19.98 -28.31
CA PRO A 7 -23.94 18.91 -29.15
C PRO A 7 -22.40 18.90 -29.14
N ILE A 8 -21.78 20.07 -29.01
CA ILE A 8 -20.32 20.22 -28.95
C ILE A 8 -19.88 20.19 -27.48
N LYS A 9 -18.91 19.33 -27.16
CA LYS A 9 -18.31 19.22 -25.84
C LYS A 9 -16.88 19.73 -25.88
N ILE A 10 -16.54 20.61 -24.95
CA ILE A 10 -15.21 21.22 -24.86
C ILE A 10 -14.50 20.62 -23.65
N SER A 11 -13.18 20.46 -23.75
CA SER A 11 -12.31 20.11 -22.63
C SER A 11 -11.12 21.07 -22.61
N GLY A 12 -10.65 21.43 -21.41
CA GLY A 12 -9.61 22.45 -21.23
C GLY A 12 -10.13 23.74 -20.62
N THR A 13 -9.31 24.78 -20.60
CA THR A 13 -9.65 26.08 -20.00
C THR A 13 -9.79 27.14 -21.09
N VAL A 14 -10.94 27.81 -21.13
CA VAL A 14 -11.20 28.95 -22.03
C VAL A 14 -11.51 30.16 -21.16
N GLY A 15 -10.63 31.17 -21.20
CA GLY A 15 -10.71 32.34 -20.32
C GLY A 15 -10.74 31.94 -18.84
N ASN A 16 -11.82 32.30 -18.15
CA ASN A 16 -12.04 32.00 -16.73
C ASN A 16 -12.86 30.74 -16.46
N ILE A 17 -13.18 29.94 -17.49
CA ILE A 17 -13.99 28.71 -17.37
C ILE A 17 -13.11 27.50 -17.70
N CYS A 18 -13.11 26.51 -16.81
CA CYS A 18 -12.48 25.21 -16.99
C CYS A 18 -13.54 24.15 -17.29
N PHE A 19 -13.39 23.52 -18.45
CA PHE A 19 -14.21 22.41 -18.93
C PHE A 19 -13.48 21.08 -18.75
N TYR A 20 -14.16 20.06 -18.21
CA TYR A 20 -13.57 18.76 -17.93
C TYR A 20 -14.61 17.64 -17.99
N LYS A 21 -14.12 16.41 -18.11
CA LYS A 21 -14.95 15.20 -18.21
C LYS A 21 -14.79 14.38 -16.93
N THR A 22 -15.92 13.96 -16.36
CA THR A 22 -16.02 13.00 -15.26
C THR A 22 -16.74 11.74 -15.77
N LYS A 23 -16.79 10.67 -14.97
CA LYS A 23 -17.61 9.48 -15.27
C LYS A 23 -19.07 9.85 -15.57
N ASP A 24 -19.60 10.84 -14.85
CA ASP A 24 -20.99 11.30 -14.94
C ASP A 24 -21.24 12.31 -16.09
N GLY A 25 -20.26 12.54 -16.97
CA GLY A 25 -20.41 13.42 -18.15
C GLY A 25 -19.49 14.64 -18.17
N TYR A 26 -19.89 15.67 -18.95
CA TYR A 26 -19.10 16.88 -19.19
C TYR A 26 -19.54 18.03 -18.29
N TYR A 27 -18.57 18.65 -17.64
CA TYR A 27 -18.78 19.70 -16.64
C TYR A 27 -18.00 20.96 -16.99
N ALA A 28 -18.46 22.07 -16.43
CA ALA A 28 -17.78 23.35 -16.45
C ALA A 28 -17.67 23.89 -15.01
N ARG A 29 -16.57 24.58 -14.73
CA ARG A 29 -16.37 25.32 -13.47
C ARG A 29 -15.64 26.62 -13.74
N LEU A 30 -15.83 27.60 -12.87
CA LEU A 30 -14.94 28.77 -12.85
C LEU A 30 -13.53 28.34 -12.42
N LYS A 31 -12.54 28.99 -13.02
CA LYS A 31 -11.14 28.84 -12.64
C LYS A 31 -10.98 29.28 -11.19
N SER A 32 -10.28 28.46 -10.40
CA SER A 32 -9.96 28.83 -9.02
C SER A 32 -9.03 30.03 -8.99
N SER A 33 -9.20 30.91 -8.00
CA SER A 33 -8.27 32.03 -7.75
C SER A 33 -6.88 31.56 -7.30
N LEU A 34 -6.75 30.31 -6.87
CA LEU A 34 -5.48 29.71 -6.46
C LEU A 34 -4.60 29.40 -7.68
N THR A 35 -3.41 29.99 -7.73
CA THR A 35 -2.40 29.73 -8.76
C THR A 35 -1.29 28.84 -8.24
N GLY A 36 -0.66 28.03 -9.12
CA GLY A 36 0.47 27.19 -8.74
C GLY A 36 1.68 27.98 -8.23
N LYS A 37 1.91 29.19 -8.76
CA LYS A 37 2.96 30.11 -8.26
C LYS A 37 2.71 30.49 -6.79
N ARG A 38 1.45 30.73 -6.42
CA ARG A 38 1.07 31.02 -5.04
C ARG A 38 1.29 29.82 -4.14
N VAL A 39 0.82 28.63 -4.51
CA VAL A 39 1.01 27.40 -3.68
C VAL A 39 2.49 27.14 -3.38
N LYS A 40 3.38 27.39 -4.35
CA LYS A 40 4.83 27.16 -4.17
C LYS A 40 5.54 28.21 -3.31
N LYS A 41 5.04 29.45 -3.24
CA LYS A 41 5.77 30.60 -2.64
C LYS A 41 5.12 31.15 -1.37
N ASP A 42 3.81 31.04 -1.22
CA ASP A 42 3.06 31.63 -0.11
C ASP A 42 3.31 30.82 1.18
N PRO A 43 3.67 31.47 2.30
CA PRO A 43 3.99 30.80 3.56
C PRO A 43 2.83 29.96 4.11
N ARG A 44 1.58 30.29 3.76
CA ARG A 44 0.41 29.50 4.16
C ARG A 44 0.46 28.05 3.66
N PHE A 45 1.16 27.78 2.57
CA PHE A 45 1.30 26.44 1.98
C PHE A 45 2.64 25.77 2.33
N LYS A 46 3.44 26.35 3.23
CA LYS A 46 4.78 25.82 3.58
C LYS A 46 4.74 24.33 3.94
N ARG A 47 3.85 23.94 4.87
CA ARG A 47 3.67 22.54 5.28
C ARG A 47 3.23 21.63 4.12
N THR A 48 2.34 22.12 3.25
CA THR A 48 1.90 21.36 2.07
C THR A 48 3.08 21.09 1.13
N MET A 49 3.96 22.07 0.95
CA MET A 49 5.15 21.93 0.10
C MET A 49 6.21 21.02 0.75
N GLU A 50 6.38 21.05 2.07
CA GLU A 50 7.23 20.12 2.81
C GLU A 50 6.76 18.67 2.60
N TYR A 51 5.47 18.39 2.79
CA TYR A 51 4.91 17.05 2.52
C TYR A 51 5.00 16.66 1.04
N ALA A 52 4.83 17.62 0.11
CA ALA A 52 5.04 17.33 -1.31
C ALA A 52 6.48 16.89 -1.60
N GLY A 53 7.47 17.53 -0.94
CA GLY A 53 8.87 17.13 -1.01
C GLY A 53 9.10 15.72 -0.44
N MET A 54 8.53 15.42 0.73
CA MET A 54 8.59 14.08 1.33
C MET A 54 7.97 13.01 0.41
N LEU A 55 6.85 13.32 -0.25
CA LEU A 55 6.19 12.39 -1.17
C LEU A 55 7.07 12.08 -2.38
N VAL A 56 7.79 13.09 -2.91
CA VAL A 56 8.75 12.90 -4.01
C VAL A 56 9.89 11.98 -3.56
N ALA A 57 10.43 12.18 -2.35
CA ALA A 57 11.47 11.33 -1.79
C ALA A 57 10.97 9.88 -1.60
N ALA A 58 9.81 9.71 -0.97
CA ALA A 58 9.15 8.42 -0.74
C ALA A 58 8.92 7.66 -2.06
N SER A 59 8.41 8.33 -3.10
CA SER A 59 8.16 7.73 -4.40
C SER A 59 9.44 7.25 -5.08
N ARG A 60 10.55 8.00 -4.95
CA ARG A 60 11.86 7.58 -5.49
C ARG A 60 12.39 6.35 -4.77
N LEU A 61 12.29 6.30 -3.44
CA LEU A 61 12.69 5.12 -2.65
C LEU A 61 11.86 3.90 -3.01
N ALA A 62 10.54 4.05 -3.07
CA ALA A 62 9.62 2.99 -3.46
C ALA A 62 9.88 2.51 -4.88
N SER A 63 10.11 3.40 -5.85
CA SER A 63 10.39 3.03 -7.24
C SER A 63 11.67 2.20 -7.39
N ARG A 64 12.72 2.54 -6.64
CA ARG A 64 13.98 1.76 -6.62
C ARG A 64 13.74 0.33 -6.10
N CYS A 65 12.99 0.20 -5.01
CA CYS A 65 12.68 -1.10 -4.43
C CYS A 65 11.71 -1.90 -5.31
N TYR A 66 10.71 -1.24 -5.88
CA TYR A 66 9.73 -1.84 -6.79
C TYR A 66 10.37 -2.42 -8.05
N GLY A 67 11.44 -1.79 -8.57
CA GLY A 67 12.20 -2.31 -9.70
C GLY A 67 12.97 -3.60 -9.41
N SER A 68 13.22 -3.91 -8.13
CA SER A 68 13.89 -5.16 -7.72
C SER A 68 12.95 -6.35 -7.52
N LEU A 69 11.64 -6.12 -7.61
CA LEU A 69 10.63 -7.18 -7.49
C LEU A 69 10.50 -7.98 -8.80
N PRO A 70 10.13 -9.27 -8.73
CA PRO A 70 9.80 -10.06 -9.91
C PRO A 70 8.61 -9.45 -10.65
N GLU A 71 8.53 -9.65 -11.97
CA GLU A 71 7.51 -9.02 -12.82
C GLU A 71 6.08 -9.38 -12.41
N GLU A 72 5.86 -10.60 -11.92
CA GLU A 72 4.56 -11.10 -11.45
C GLU A 72 4.00 -10.29 -10.27
N GLU A 73 4.87 -9.79 -9.40
CA GLU A 73 4.50 -9.02 -8.21
C GLU A 73 4.50 -7.51 -8.45
N ARG A 74 4.93 -7.05 -9.63
CA ARG A 74 4.95 -5.64 -10.03
C ARG A 74 3.55 -5.14 -10.39
N VAL A 75 2.67 -5.19 -9.39
CA VAL A 75 1.30 -4.69 -9.43
C VAL A 75 1.27 -3.27 -8.87
N HIS A 76 0.53 -2.37 -9.52
CA HIS A 76 0.40 -0.98 -9.09
C HIS A 76 -0.11 -0.80 -7.64
N ALA A 77 -0.84 -1.78 -7.10
CA ALA A 77 -1.24 -1.81 -5.70
C ALA A 77 -0.04 -1.91 -4.73
N VAL A 78 0.97 -2.72 -5.07
CA VAL A 78 2.20 -2.88 -4.29
C VAL A 78 2.98 -1.57 -4.27
N TYR A 79 3.19 -0.95 -5.43
CA TYR A 79 3.85 0.35 -5.53
C TYR A 79 3.20 1.44 -4.66
N ARG A 80 1.86 1.51 -4.65
CA ARG A 80 1.12 2.46 -3.79
C ARG A 80 1.32 2.19 -2.31
N LYS A 81 1.30 0.92 -1.88
CA LYS A 81 1.58 0.52 -0.50
C LYS A 81 3.00 0.90 -0.08
N MET A 82 4.00 0.58 -0.91
CA MET A 82 5.41 0.92 -0.67
C MET A 82 5.61 2.42 -0.51
N THR A 83 5.04 3.22 -1.42
CA THR A 83 5.14 4.68 -1.35
C THR A 83 4.48 5.23 -0.08
N GLY A 84 3.33 4.66 0.32
CA GLY A 84 2.64 5.03 1.56
C GLY A 84 3.46 4.73 2.81
N MET A 85 4.06 3.53 2.88
CA MET A 85 4.95 3.13 3.97
C MET A 85 6.18 4.05 4.03
N ALA A 86 6.88 4.25 2.92
CA ALA A 86 8.03 5.15 2.83
C ALA A 86 7.69 6.57 3.33
N MET A 87 6.54 7.09 2.94
CA MET A 87 6.07 8.40 3.37
C MET A 87 5.80 8.47 4.88
N GLN A 88 5.22 7.43 5.48
CA GLN A 88 5.02 7.36 6.93
C GLN A 88 6.35 7.31 7.68
N MET A 89 7.31 6.54 7.18
CA MET A 89 8.63 6.40 7.78
C MET A 89 9.44 7.71 7.71
N LEU A 90 9.38 8.43 6.59
CA LEU A 90 9.97 9.76 6.47
C LEU A 90 9.36 10.76 7.45
N LYS A 91 8.05 10.67 7.72
CA LYS A 91 7.39 11.51 8.73
C LYS A 91 7.85 11.20 10.15
N MET A 92 8.25 9.96 10.43
CA MET A 92 8.82 9.55 11.70
C MET A 92 10.30 9.95 11.84
N GLY A 93 10.90 10.54 10.80
CA GLY A 93 12.31 10.95 10.80
C GLY A 93 13.29 9.81 10.59
N MET A 94 12.86 8.69 9.98
CA MET A 94 13.77 7.61 9.61
C MET A 94 14.62 7.97 8.40
N GLU A 95 15.85 7.47 8.39
CA GLU A 95 16.81 7.68 7.31
C GLU A 95 16.43 6.89 6.06
N ALA A 96 16.85 7.40 4.89
CA ALA A 96 16.46 6.84 3.60
C ALA A 96 16.96 5.40 3.39
N GLU A 97 18.13 5.08 3.95
CA GLU A 97 18.76 3.76 3.91
C GLU A 97 17.94 2.72 4.68
N ASP A 98 17.54 3.04 5.91
CA ASP A 98 16.73 2.16 6.76
C ASP A 98 15.37 1.89 6.13
N ILE A 99 14.76 2.92 5.53
CA ILE A 99 13.51 2.78 4.77
C ILE A 99 13.70 1.83 3.59
N ALA A 100 14.79 1.95 2.83
CA ALA A 100 15.06 1.08 1.69
C ALA A 100 15.35 -0.37 2.12
N ILE A 101 15.99 -0.58 3.28
CA ILE A 101 16.18 -1.91 3.86
C ILE A 101 14.82 -2.51 4.24
N HIS A 102 14.01 -1.76 5.00
CA HIS A 102 12.70 -2.21 5.44
C HIS A 102 11.77 -2.54 4.27
N LEU A 103 11.68 -1.66 3.27
CA LEU A 103 10.86 -1.90 2.08
C LEU A 103 11.30 -3.15 1.33
N ARG A 104 12.59 -3.44 1.24
CA ARG A 104 13.06 -4.68 0.61
C ARG A 104 12.76 -5.91 1.46
N GLY A 105 12.84 -5.80 2.79
CA GLY A 105 12.51 -6.90 3.71
C GLY A 105 11.05 -7.34 3.59
N VAL A 106 10.11 -6.39 3.56
CA VAL A 106 8.66 -6.68 3.49
C VAL A 106 8.29 -7.52 2.27
N TYR A 107 8.97 -7.34 1.14
CA TYR A 107 8.64 -8.02 -0.12
C TYR A 107 9.64 -9.11 -0.53
N LYS A 108 10.72 -9.33 0.23
CA LYS A 108 11.61 -10.49 0.04
C LYS A 108 11.14 -11.73 0.83
N GLU A 109 10.30 -11.53 1.85
CA GLU A 109 9.89 -12.57 2.81
C GLU A 109 8.45 -13.10 2.56
N GLU A 110 7.81 -12.76 1.44
CA GLU A 110 6.51 -13.37 1.08
C GLU A 110 6.65 -14.78 0.44
N GLU A 111 7.82 -15.41 0.51
CA GLU A 111 7.87 -16.87 0.40
C GLU A 111 7.21 -17.48 1.65
N LYS A 112 5.95 -17.89 1.48
CA LYS A 112 5.15 -18.79 2.33
C LYS A 112 4.28 -18.15 3.42
N ILE A 113 3.35 -17.29 3.03
CA ILE A 113 1.97 -17.45 3.55
C ILE A 113 1.01 -17.39 2.36
N ALA A 114 0.99 -18.47 1.60
CA ALA A 114 -0.21 -18.88 0.89
C ALA A 114 -1.30 -19.10 1.96
N VAL A 115 -2.00 -18.04 2.35
CA VAL A 115 -3.27 -18.19 3.05
C VAL A 115 -4.20 -18.82 2.02
N ALA A 116 -4.22 -20.15 2.01
CA ALA A 116 -5.34 -20.90 1.47
C ALA A 116 -6.58 -20.26 2.09
N ARG A 117 -7.37 -19.56 1.28
CA ARG A 117 -8.73 -19.20 1.65
C ARG A 117 -9.56 -20.43 1.29
N PRO A 118 -9.83 -21.37 2.22
CA PRO A 118 -10.77 -22.43 1.93
C PRO A 118 -12.10 -21.76 1.63
N ARG A 119 -12.55 -21.88 0.39
CA ARG A 119 -13.88 -21.44 -0.01
C ARG A 119 -14.86 -22.43 0.64
N MET A 120 -15.44 -22.04 1.77
CA MET A 120 -16.44 -22.85 2.43
C MET A 120 -17.70 -22.92 1.56
N TYR A 121 -18.22 -24.13 1.35
CA TYR A 121 -19.57 -24.32 0.83
C TYR A 121 -20.40 -25.03 1.90
N VAL A 122 -21.66 -24.61 2.03
CA VAL A 122 -22.64 -25.23 2.91
C VAL A 122 -23.56 -26.05 2.01
N ASP A 123 -23.64 -27.35 2.27
CA ASP A 123 -24.58 -28.20 1.53
C ASP A 123 -26.03 -27.82 1.87
N PRO A 124 -27.01 -28.19 1.02
CA PRO A 124 -28.44 -27.96 1.27
C PRO A 124 -28.97 -28.62 2.57
N ASN A 125 -28.20 -29.52 3.19
CA ASN A 125 -28.51 -30.14 4.50
C ASN A 125 -27.81 -29.45 5.69
N GLY A 126 -27.10 -28.33 5.47
CA GLY A 126 -26.48 -27.52 6.52
C GLY A 126 -25.06 -27.95 6.95
N THR A 127 -24.44 -28.92 6.26
CA THR A 127 -23.09 -29.39 6.58
C THR A 127 -22.02 -28.55 5.89
N LEU A 128 -20.97 -28.16 6.64
CA LEU A 128 -19.81 -27.42 6.11
C LEU A 128 -18.82 -28.39 5.47
N ILE A 129 -18.61 -28.31 4.15
CA ILE A 129 -17.60 -29.10 3.45
C ILE A 129 -16.30 -28.28 3.29
N PHE A 130 -15.19 -28.84 3.77
CA PHE A 130 -13.83 -28.41 3.45
C PHE A 130 -13.33 -29.21 2.23
N CYS A 131 -13.23 -28.57 1.06
CA CYS A 131 -12.62 -29.22 -0.10
C CYS A 131 -11.10 -29.18 0.03
N LEU A 132 -10.52 -30.27 0.54
CA LEU A 132 -9.06 -30.42 0.76
C LEU A 132 -8.34 -31.13 -0.40
N SER A 133 -8.95 -31.20 -1.58
CA SER A 133 -8.36 -31.90 -2.73
C SER A 133 -8.50 -31.11 -4.03
N CYS A 134 -7.50 -30.29 -4.32
CA CYS A 134 -7.10 -30.04 -5.70
C CYS A 134 -5.57 -30.16 -5.78
N SER A 135 -5.13 -31.24 -6.41
CA SER A 135 -3.78 -31.77 -6.45
C SER A 135 -2.93 -31.11 -7.53
N LYS A 136 -1.70 -30.73 -7.17
CA LYS A 136 -0.43 -30.94 -7.93
C LYS A 136 0.69 -30.08 -7.34
N THR A 137 1.65 -30.71 -6.67
CA THR A 137 3.08 -30.74 -7.06
C THR A 137 3.89 -31.54 -6.03
N ASP A 138 4.54 -32.56 -6.57
CA ASP A 138 5.80 -33.16 -6.17
C ASP A 138 5.96 -33.82 -4.80
N THR A 139 6.02 -35.15 -4.89
CA THR A 139 6.57 -36.08 -3.92
C THR A 139 7.94 -35.62 -3.41
N VAL A 140 8.01 -35.16 -2.16
CA VAL A 140 9.24 -35.27 -1.37
C VAL A 140 9.02 -36.34 -0.31
N ARG A 141 9.64 -37.48 -0.61
CA ARG A 141 9.81 -38.66 0.24
C ARG A 141 10.38 -38.24 1.60
N LEU A 142 9.60 -38.39 2.67
CA LEU A 142 10.08 -38.22 4.03
C LEU A 142 11.15 -39.31 4.31
N LYS A 143 12.42 -38.93 4.31
CA LYS A 143 13.44 -39.70 5.03
C LYS A 143 13.30 -39.35 6.51
N THR A 144 12.84 -40.32 7.28
CA THR A 144 13.11 -40.41 8.71
C THR A 144 14.61 -40.21 8.96
N GLY A 145 14.95 -39.33 9.88
CA GLY A 145 16.34 -39.03 10.21
C GLY A 145 16.43 -38.01 11.33
N GLN A 146 16.48 -38.51 12.55
CA GLN A 146 16.83 -37.76 13.75
C GLN A 146 18.17 -37.03 13.55
N SER A 147 18.24 -35.75 13.94
CA SER A 147 19.45 -35.25 14.61
C SER A 147 19.09 -34.07 15.51
N SER A 148 19.46 -34.27 16.76
CA SER A 148 19.54 -33.30 17.84
C SER A 148 20.43 -32.13 17.47
N HIS A 149 19.95 -30.89 17.60
CA HIS A 149 20.79 -29.83 18.13
C HIS A 149 19.98 -28.79 18.91
N GLN A 150 20.47 -28.58 20.11
CA GLN A 150 19.99 -27.79 21.21
C GLN A 150 20.57 -26.38 21.07
N TYR A 151 19.73 -25.35 21.11
CA TYR A 151 20.18 -23.98 21.40
C TYR A 151 19.23 -23.36 22.43
N PRO A 152 19.75 -22.74 23.50
CA PRO A 152 18.94 -22.28 24.63
C PRO A 152 18.24 -20.95 24.34
N LEU A 153 16.93 -20.91 24.58
CA LEU A 153 16.19 -19.66 24.74
C LEU A 153 16.41 -19.15 26.18
N ILE A 154 17.31 -18.19 26.35
CA ILE A 154 17.31 -17.31 27.52
C ILE A 154 16.60 -16.02 27.11
N ILE A 155 15.31 -15.90 27.43
CA ILE A 155 14.68 -14.61 27.76
C ILE A 155 13.67 -14.90 28.87
N ASN A 156 14.03 -14.48 30.09
CA ASN A 156 13.18 -14.55 31.26
C ASN A 156 11.97 -13.63 31.09
N ALA A 157 10.77 -14.19 31.22
CA ALA A 157 9.54 -13.43 31.38
C ALA A 157 9.45 -12.92 32.83
N VAL A 158 9.79 -11.65 33.06
CA VAL A 158 9.37 -10.94 34.27
C VAL A 158 7.98 -10.37 33.99
N THR A 159 6.96 -11.16 34.33
CA THR A 159 5.59 -10.71 34.46
C THR A 159 5.44 -9.97 35.78
N THR A 160 5.58 -8.65 35.76
CA THR A 160 5.01 -7.78 36.80
C THR A 160 3.82 -7.05 36.19
N GLY A 161 2.64 -7.38 36.70
CA GLY A 161 1.37 -6.79 36.30
C GLY A 161 1.37 -5.28 36.49
N ILE A 162 0.75 -4.59 35.54
CA ILE A 162 0.33 -3.20 35.67
C ILE A 162 -1.18 -3.20 35.49
N PRO A 163 -1.96 -2.76 36.49
CA PRO A 163 -3.41 -2.77 36.44
C PRO A 163 -3.95 -1.69 35.50
N PHE A 164 -5.03 -2.05 34.82
CA PHE A 164 -5.88 -1.16 34.04
C PHE A 164 -6.51 -0.10 34.97
N VAL A 165 -6.28 1.18 34.70
CA VAL A 165 -6.95 2.30 35.38
C VAL A 165 -7.83 3.01 34.36
N PRO A 166 -9.17 2.98 34.53
CA PRO A 166 -10.06 3.88 33.81
C PRO A 166 -10.29 5.17 34.61
N ASP A 167 -10.20 6.31 33.91
CA ASP A 167 -10.98 7.52 34.14
C ASP A 167 -11.47 8.04 32.77
#